data_AF-A0A498G558-F1
#
_entry.id   AF-A0A498G558-F1
#
_cell.length_a   1.000
_cell.length_b   1.000
_cell.length_c   1.000
_cell.angle_alpha   90.00
_cell.angle_beta   90.00
_cell.angle_gamma   90.00
#
_symmetry.space_group_name_H-M   'P 1'
#
loop_
_entity.id
_entity.type
_entity.pdbx_description
1 polymer ?
#
loop_
_entity_poly.entity_id
_entity_poly.type
_entity_poly.pdbx_seq_one_letter_code
_entity_poly.pdbx_strand_id
1 'polypeptide(L)'
;MSQRATKKFTVAEFDDEYVWLKLREGEKRGLQFAIPLNNGCQDELESLNEGEKITATLESMNERNTAWQCVEIQREEEEDGRTAMPADD
;
A
#
# COMPACT_ATOMS: atom_id res chain seq x y z
N MET A 1 -12.09 3.00 19.77
CA MET A 1 -10.77 2.33 19.73
C MET A 1 -10.37 2.23 18.27
N SER A 2 -9.34 2.95 17.82
CA SER A 2 -8.88 2.89 16.42
C SER A 2 -8.08 1.60 16.22
N GLN A 3 -8.52 0.74 15.31
CA GLN A 3 -7.81 -0.49 14.98
C GLN A 3 -6.83 -0.21 13.84
N ARG A 4 -5.54 -0.43 14.09
CA ARG A 4 -4.48 -0.39 13.08
C ARG A 4 -4.21 -1.81 12.61
N ALA A 5 -4.19 -2.01 11.30
CA ALA A 5 -3.88 -3.28 10.68
C ALA A 5 -2.84 -3.06 9.58
N THR A 6 -1.62 -3.55 9.82
CA THR A 6 -0.58 -3.64 8.81
C THR A 6 -0.78 -4.92 8.02
N LYS A 7 -0.97 -4.79 6.71
CA LYS A 7 -1.29 -5.91 5.83
C LYS A 7 -0.58 -5.76 4.49
N LYS A 8 -0.38 -6.89 3.81
CA LYS A 8 0.20 -6.95 2.47
C LYS A 8 -0.87 -6.82 1.40
N PHE A 9 -0.69 -5.85 0.52
CA PHE A 9 -1.59 -5.55 -0.59
C PHE A 9 -0.85 -5.63 -1.93
N THR A 10 -1.62 -5.77 -2.99
CA THR A 10 -1.17 -5.56 -4.36
C THR A 10 -1.99 -4.42 -4.94
N VAL A 11 -1.34 -3.46 -5.57
CA VAL A 11 -2.01 -2.40 -6.32
C VAL A 11 -2.78 -3.07 -7.47
N ALA A 12 -4.10 -2.97 -7.44
CA ALA A 12 -4.95 -3.58 -8.45
C ALA A 12 -5.27 -2.62 -9.58
N GLU A 13 -5.58 -1.37 -9.23
CA GLU A 13 -5.92 -0.29 -10.16
C GLU A 13 -5.65 1.04 -9.47
N PHE A 14 -5.27 2.05 -10.25
CA PHE A 14 -5.04 3.40 -9.79
C PHE A 14 -5.98 4.34 -10.55
N ASP A 15 -6.74 5.13 -9.80
CA ASP A 15 -7.67 6.14 -10.33
C ASP A 15 -7.22 7.53 -9.84
N ASP A 16 -7.78 8.60 -10.41
CA ASP A 16 -7.34 9.98 -10.13
C ASP A 16 -7.64 10.40 -8.68
N GLU A 17 -8.64 9.79 -8.05
CA GLU A 17 -9.09 10.09 -6.68
C GLU A 17 -8.82 8.94 -5.68
N TYR A 18 -8.65 7.70 -6.17
CA TYR A 18 -8.57 6.51 -5.33
C TYR A 18 -7.57 5.47 -5.87
N VAL A 19 -6.94 4.74 -4.97
CA VAL A 19 -6.13 3.57 -5.27
C VAL A 19 -6.82 2.30 -4.79
N TRP A 20 -6.98 1.35 -5.68
CA TRP A 20 -7.54 0.05 -5.36
C TRP A 20 -6.44 -0.92 -4.91
N LEU A 21 -6.45 -1.25 -3.63
CA LEU A 21 -5.52 -2.21 -3.04
C LEU A 21 -6.18 -3.56 -2.84
N LYS A 22 -5.63 -4.60 -3.46
CA LYS A 22 -6.09 -5.97 -3.31
C LYS A 22 -5.32 -6.68 -2.20
N LEU A 23 -6.03 -7.10 -1.17
CA LEU A 23 -5.43 -7.78 -0.03
C LEU A 23 -4.89 -9.16 -0.44
N ARG A 24 -3.61 -9.40 -0.16
CA ARG A 24 -2.96 -10.71 -0.42
C ARG A 24 -3.06 -11.67 0.75
N GLU A 25 -3.24 -11.15 1.97
CA GLU A 25 -3.03 -11.91 3.21
C GLU A 25 -4.34 -12.24 3.97
N GLY A 26 -4.52 -13.52 4.33
CA GLY A 26 -5.61 -14.03 5.18
C GLY A 26 -6.70 -14.83 4.45
N GLU A 27 -7.71 -15.30 5.20
CA GLU A 27 -8.87 -16.09 4.73
C GLU A 27 -9.77 -15.34 3.72
N LYS A 28 -9.62 -14.01 3.60
CA LYS A 28 -10.38 -13.16 2.68
C LYS A 28 -9.56 -12.74 1.46
N ARG A 29 -8.97 -13.71 0.75
CA ARG A 29 -8.35 -13.48 -0.56
C ARG A 29 -9.37 -12.82 -1.49
N GLY A 30 -9.03 -11.65 -2.03
CA GLY A 30 -9.86 -10.94 -3.00
C GLY A 30 -10.64 -9.74 -2.46
N LEU A 31 -10.47 -9.34 -1.19
CA LEU A 31 -10.94 -8.03 -0.75
C LEU A 31 -10.14 -6.92 -1.43
N GLN A 32 -10.88 -5.98 -2.05
CA GLN A 32 -10.34 -4.76 -2.62
C GLN A 32 -10.71 -3.59 -1.70
N PHE A 33 -9.73 -2.75 -1.41
CA PHE A 33 -9.88 -1.56 -0.58
C PHE A 33 -9.60 -0.35 -1.44
N ALA A 34 -10.58 0.54 -1.59
CA ALA A 34 -10.38 1.83 -2.22
C ALA A 34 -9.80 2.80 -1.18
N ILE A 35 -8.55 3.21 -1.37
CA ILE A 35 -7.86 4.16 -0.52
C ILE A 35 -7.83 5.51 -1.24
N PRO A 36 -8.46 6.58 -0.71
CA PRO A 36 -8.40 7.89 -1.34
C PRO A 36 -6.97 8.41 -1.38
N LEU A 37 -6.57 9.02 -2.49
CA LEU A 37 -5.24 9.60 -2.67
C LEU A 37 -5.00 10.82 -1.78
N ASN A 38 -6.06 11.55 -1.44
CA ASN A 38 -6.03 12.71 -0.55
C ASN A 38 -5.75 12.35 0.94
N ASN A 39 -5.12 11.21 1.20
CA ASN A 39 -5.04 10.60 2.51
C ASN A 39 -3.59 10.34 2.91
N GLY A 40 -2.84 11.40 3.23
CA GLY A 40 -1.54 11.38 3.93
C GLY A 40 -0.36 10.69 3.24
N CYS A 41 -0.60 9.69 2.40
CA CYS A 41 0.37 8.87 1.68
C CYS A 41 0.26 9.07 0.17
N GLN A 42 -0.18 10.25 -0.27
CA GLN A 42 -0.38 10.57 -1.69
C GLN A 42 0.91 10.35 -2.50
N ASP A 43 2.04 10.91 -2.06
CA ASP A 43 3.33 10.81 -2.76
C ASP A 43 3.81 9.35 -2.90
N GLU A 44 3.63 8.54 -1.85
CA GLU A 44 3.98 7.12 -1.87
C GLU A 44 3.07 6.35 -2.80
N LEU A 45 1.75 6.61 -2.78
CA LEU A 45 0.76 5.98 -3.64
C LEU A 45 0.99 6.33 -5.11
N GLU A 46 1.17 7.61 -5.45
CA GLU A 46 1.46 8.06 -6.82
C GLU A 46 2.77 7.49 -7.37
N SER A 47 3.70 7.11 -6.50
CA SER A 47 4.95 6.45 -6.89
C SER A 47 4.79 4.93 -7.13
N LEU A 48 3.62 4.34 -6.82
CA LEU A 48 3.38 2.91 -7.01
C LEU A 48 2.91 2.60 -8.42
N ASN A 49 3.23 1.40 -8.90
CA ASN A 49 2.69 0.88 -10.15
C ASN A 49 1.56 -0.13 -9.94
N GLU A 50 0.69 -0.27 -10.94
CA GLU A 50 -0.28 -1.37 -10.98
C GLU A 50 0.43 -2.72 -10.92
N GLY A 51 -0.05 -3.62 -10.07
CA GLY A 51 0.57 -4.93 -9.82
C GLY A 51 1.69 -4.92 -8.78
N GLU A 52 2.11 -3.74 -8.30
CA GLU A 52 3.17 -3.62 -7.29
C GLU A 52 2.69 -4.16 -5.93
N LYS A 53 3.62 -4.78 -5.21
CA LYS A 53 3.35 -5.38 -3.90
C LYS A 53 3.81 -4.39 -2.84
N ILE A 54 2.87 -4.00 -2.00
CA ILE A 54 3.15 -3.06 -0.91
C ILE A 54 2.66 -3.63 0.40
N THR A 55 3.26 -3.18 1.48
CA THR A 55 2.72 -3.35 2.83
C THR A 55 2.12 -2.02 3.25
N ALA A 56 0.82 -1.97 3.48
CA ALA A 56 0.15 -0.75 3.93
C ALA A 56 -0.42 -0.96 5.34
N THR A 57 -0.26 0.05 6.18
CA THR A 57 -0.93 0.12 7.48
C THR A 57 -2.21 0.92 7.32
N LEU A 58 -3.34 0.23 7.51
CA LEU A 58 -4.66 0.84 7.49
C LEU A 58 -5.17 1.07 8.92
N GLU A 59 -5.65 2.28 9.21
CA GLU A 59 -6.32 2.64 10.46
C GLU A 59 -7.83 2.78 10.22
N SER A 60 -8.63 2.04 10.98
CA SER A 60 -10.09 2.18 10.95
C SER A 60 -10.49 3.52 11.55
N MET A 61 -11.12 4.39 10.75
CA MET A 61 -11.64 5.69 11.19
C MET A 61 -13.03 5.59 11.84
N ASN A 62 -13.68 4.44 11.76
CA ASN A 62 -15.04 4.25 12.28
C ASN A 62 -15.14 2.97 13.09
N GLU A 63 -15.95 3.01 14.16
CA GLU A 63 -16.30 1.81 14.96
C GLU A 63 -17.00 0.73 14.14
N ARG A 64 -17.55 1.08 12.97
CA ARG A 64 -18.15 0.15 12.00
C ARG A 64 -17.13 -0.54 11.07
N ASN A 65 -15.85 -0.18 11.13
CA ASN A 65 -14.78 -0.70 10.25
C ASN A 65 -15.10 -0.56 8.74
N THR A 66 -15.91 0.43 8.37
CA THR A 66 -16.33 0.69 6.97
C THR A 66 -15.42 1.67 6.24
N ALA A 67 -14.64 2.47 6.97
CA ALA A 67 -13.73 3.45 6.42
C ALA A 67 -12.32 3.20 6.98
N TRP A 68 -11.37 3.04 6.07
CA TRP A 68 -9.97 2.74 6.37
C TRP A 68 -9.12 3.88 5.83
N GLN A 69 -8.28 4.43 6.69
CA GLN A 69 -7.29 5.42 6.31
C GLN A 69 -5.94 4.74 6.18
N CYS A 70 -5.24 4.98 5.07
CA CYS A 70 -3.85 4.58 4.99
C CYS A 70 -3.01 5.55 5.82
N VAL A 71 -2.26 5.03 6.78
CA VAL A 71 -1.39 5.84 7.65
C VAL A 71 0.08 5.66 7.33
N GLU A 72 0.43 4.54 6.69
CA GLU A 72 1.80 4.22 6.34
C GLU A 72 1.81 3.24 5.17
N ILE A 73 2.71 3.46 4.23
CA ILE A 73 2.98 2.56 3.11
C ILE A 73 4.46 2.23 3.15
N GLN A 74 4.76 0.94 3.04
CA GLN A 74 6.08 0.41 2.88
C GLN A 74 6.08 -0.37 1.57
N ARG A 75 6.77 0.17 0.57
CA ARG A 75 7.07 -0.56 -0.66
C ARG A 75 7.91 -1.78 -0.27
N GLU A 76 7.54 -2.96 -0.75
CA GLU A 76 8.52 -4.05 -0.81
C GLU A 76 9.50 -3.61 -1.89
N GLU A 77 10.56 -2.89 -1.51
CA GLU A 77 11.71 -2.66 -2.39
C GLU A 77 12.16 -4.05 -2.84
N GLU A 78 11.86 -4.40 -4.10
CA GLU A 78 12.68 -5.36 -4.79
C GLU A 78 14.08 -4.79 -4.71
N GLU A 79 15.00 -5.51 -4.04
CA GLU A 79 16.43 -5.28 -4.11
C GLU A 79 16.88 -5.44 -5.57
N ASP A 80 16.49 -4.53 -6.45
CA ASP A 80 17.09 -4.39 -7.75
C ASP A 80 18.40 -3.65 -7.51
N GLY A 81 19.46 -4.44 -7.54
CA GLY A 81 20.77 -4.09 -7.03
C GLY A 81 21.23 -2.72 -7.49
N ARG A 82 21.44 -1.83 -6.51
CA ARG A 82 22.62 -0.96 -6.58
C ARG A 82 23.83 -1.87 -6.54
N THR A 83 24.22 -2.34 -7.72
CA THR A 83 25.61 -2.64 -8.03
C THR A 83 26.38 -1.38 -7.66
N ALA A 84 26.90 -1.33 -6.43
CA ALA A 84 28.01 -0.47 -6.11
C ALA A 84 29.12 -0.89 -7.08
N MET A 85 29.35 -0.05 -8.08
CA MET A 85 30.38 -0.26 -9.09
C MET A 85 31.71 -0.61 -8.40
N PRO A 86 32.44 -1.66 -8.81
CA PRO A 86 33.80 -1.83 -8.36
C PRO A 86 34.61 -0.67 -8.96
N ALA A 87 35.06 0.27 -8.12
CA ALA A 87 36.12 1.18 -8.50
C ALA A 87 37.43 0.41 -8.41
N ASP A 88 37.91 -0.03 -9.58
CA ASP A 88 39.28 -0.50 -9.81
C ASP A 88 40.22 0.71 -9.72
N ASP A 89 41.05 0.77 -8.67
CA ASP A 89 42.41 1.34 -8.64
C ASP A 89 43.21 0.72 -7.47
#